data_AF-A0A428TH86-F1
#
_entry.id   AF-A0A428TH86-F1
#
_cell.length_a   1.000
_cell.length_b   1.000
_cell.length_c   1.000
_cell.angle_alpha   90.00
_cell.angle_beta   90.00
_cell.angle_gamma   90.00
#
_symmetry.space_group_name_H-M   'P 1'
#
loop_
_entity.id
_entity.type
_entity.pdbx_description
1 polymer ?
#
loop_
_entity_poly.entity_id
_entity_poly.type
_entity_poly.pdbx_seq_one_letter_code
_entity_poly.pdbx_strand_id
1 'polypeptide(L)'
;MSSYLSMLGWAFLPGLATSWVQTIYYGFTIRAGDPKPAPGSARFNSHRRTIHILVVAIYLAYTIFEADYDQRRLSSYYADLGVPLNATDRDIKSRFRRLAAMHHPDKAGRDATDSAAFFMHLKLASDTLHDAVKRFAYERFGPEIARWQKCVTIRDYVTRGIVSGILPHYAVAAASIYVLGLFGYMEFGKYYRWLILITLCTFELHTVMRPDFPPFVNAVNAVIARVSSSPPYLPFQVISLARRLTITIYIALNQIGPLLVAQVSGQQKADDKDEKALQESLHRLEMLTKQLDGDAVRLLDMEMAPYKGDAEATSNLQGKMREWLVQNTIRADPMVRDAMGTSLRRRRVDAPVGAKGTR
;
A
#
# COMPACT_ATOMS: atom_id res chain seq x y z
N MET A 1 9.97 24.78 -16.22
CA MET A 1 8.57 25.03 -16.64
C MET A 1 7.81 23.73 -16.96
N SER A 2 8.47 22.68 -17.48
CA SER A 2 7.86 21.36 -17.70
C SER A 2 7.33 20.67 -16.43
N SER A 3 7.97 20.88 -15.28
CA SER A 3 7.55 20.23 -14.01
C SER A 3 6.17 20.68 -13.52
N TYR A 4 5.82 21.96 -13.68
CA TYR A 4 4.50 22.51 -13.29
C TYR A 4 3.39 22.11 -14.27
N LEU A 5 3.72 21.96 -15.56
CA LEU A 5 2.81 21.40 -16.57
C LEU A 5 2.46 19.94 -16.28
N SER A 6 3.43 19.15 -15.79
CA SER A 6 3.13 17.80 -15.30
C SER A 6 2.19 17.85 -14.08
N MET A 7 2.43 18.74 -13.11
CA MET A 7 1.58 18.90 -11.90
C MET A 7 0.14 19.31 -12.22
N LEU A 8 -0.08 20.18 -13.20
CA LEU A 8 -1.43 20.49 -13.69
C LEU A 8 -2.05 19.31 -14.43
N GLY A 9 -1.24 18.57 -15.19
CA GLY A 9 -1.64 17.29 -15.77
C GLY A 9 -2.18 16.32 -14.72
N TRP A 10 -1.51 16.19 -13.58
CA TRP A 10 -1.91 15.31 -12.48
C TRP A 10 -3.33 15.56 -11.95
N ALA A 11 -3.83 16.80 -11.94
CA ALA A 11 -5.16 17.09 -11.41
C ALA A 11 -6.31 16.65 -12.34
N PHE A 12 -6.06 16.56 -13.65
CA PHE A 12 -7.11 16.42 -14.65
C PHE A 12 -6.99 15.16 -15.52
N LEU A 13 -5.76 14.73 -15.85
CA LEU A 13 -5.48 13.55 -16.68
C LEU A 13 -6.09 12.27 -16.11
N PRO A 14 -5.94 11.94 -14.81
CA PRO A 14 -6.47 10.69 -14.27
C PRO A 14 -7.99 10.62 -14.38
N GLY A 15 -8.69 11.72 -14.17
CA GLY A 15 -10.16 11.79 -14.28
C GLY A 15 -10.65 11.57 -15.71
N LEU A 16 -10.01 12.22 -16.70
CA LEU A 16 -10.32 12.03 -18.12
C LEU A 16 -9.97 10.62 -18.60
N ALA A 17 -8.78 10.13 -18.26
CA ALA A 17 -8.30 8.80 -18.61
C ALA A 17 -9.23 7.72 -18.04
N THR A 18 -9.71 7.87 -16.81
CA THR A 18 -10.68 6.94 -16.22
C THR A 18 -11.96 6.89 -17.04
N SER A 19 -12.44 8.02 -17.57
CA SER A 19 -13.65 8.07 -18.39
C SER A 19 -13.47 7.37 -19.74
N TRP A 20 -12.33 7.60 -20.38
CA TRP A 20 -11.96 6.95 -21.63
C TRP A 20 -11.78 5.44 -21.45
N VAL A 21 -11.00 5.02 -20.46
CA VAL A 21 -10.75 3.62 -20.14
C VAL A 21 -12.06 2.91 -19.77
N GLN A 22 -12.96 3.56 -19.03
CA GLN A 22 -14.27 2.98 -18.71
C GLN A 22 -15.15 2.79 -19.96
N THR A 23 -15.09 3.73 -20.91
CA THR A 23 -15.84 3.64 -22.17
C THR A 23 -15.32 2.47 -23.01
N ILE A 24 -14.00 2.34 -23.10
CA ILE A 24 -13.32 1.24 -23.81
C ILE A 24 -13.60 -0.10 -23.11
N TYR A 25 -13.47 -0.15 -21.78
CA TYR A 25 -13.74 -1.34 -20.98
C TYR A 25 -15.16 -1.86 -21.20
N TYR A 26 -16.17 -1.00 -21.20
CA TYR A 26 -17.55 -1.40 -21.50
C TYR A 26 -17.78 -1.74 -22.97
N GLY A 27 -17.01 -1.16 -23.88
CA GLY A 27 -17.02 -1.55 -25.29
C GLY A 27 -16.53 -2.98 -25.51
N PHE A 28 -15.56 -3.44 -24.72
CA PHE A 28 -15.01 -4.79 -24.82
C PHE A 28 -15.72 -5.83 -23.95
N THR A 29 -16.17 -5.47 -22.75
CA THR A 29 -16.73 -6.43 -21.78
C THR A 29 -18.22 -6.69 -21.93
N ILE A 30 -18.98 -5.74 -22.47
CA ILE A 30 -20.43 -5.88 -22.65
C ILE A 30 -20.67 -6.42 -24.05
N ARG A 31 -21.25 -7.62 -24.12
CA ARG A 31 -21.62 -8.27 -25.38
C ARG A 31 -22.71 -7.45 -26.07
N ALA A 32 -22.68 -7.37 -27.40
CA ALA A 32 -23.66 -6.62 -28.18
C ALA A 32 -25.09 -7.08 -27.85
N GLY A 33 -25.85 -6.27 -27.09
CA GLY A 33 -27.22 -6.56 -26.66
C GLY A 33 -27.50 -6.33 -25.18
N ASP A 34 -26.49 -6.37 -24.31
CA ASP A 34 -26.70 -6.13 -22.87
C ASP A 34 -26.75 -4.62 -22.55
N PRO A 35 -27.67 -4.17 -21.66
CA PRO A 35 -27.78 -2.76 -21.31
C PRO A 35 -26.53 -2.30 -20.55
N LYS A 36 -25.92 -1.22 -21.03
CA LYS A 36 -24.82 -0.57 -20.31
C LYS A 36 -25.30 -0.15 -18.91
N PRO A 37 -24.50 -0.38 -17.85
CA PRO A 37 -24.91 0.00 -16.50
C PRO A 37 -25.15 1.52 -16.45
N ALA A 38 -26.34 1.93 -16.02
CA ALA A 38 -26.72 3.33 -15.97
C ALA A 38 -25.76 4.13 -15.07
N PRO A 39 -25.42 5.38 -15.44
CA PRO A 39 -24.62 6.27 -14.59
C PRO A 39 -25.31 6.44 -13.24
N GLY A 40 -24.59 6.14 -12.15
CA GLY A 40 -25.11 6.17 -10.78
C GLY A 40 -25.51 4.81 -10.20
N SER A 41 -25.56 3.73 -11.00
CA SER A 41 -25.73 2.37 -10.45
C SER A 41 -24.52 1.94 -9.60
N ALA A 42 -24.74 1.11 -8.57
CA ALA A 42 -23.68 0.65 -7.68
C ALA A 42 -22.55 -0.08 -8.43
N ARG A 43 -22.88 -0.82 -9.49
CA ARG A 43 -21.90 -1.48 -10.38
C ARG A 43 -21.07 -0.46 -11.17
N PHE A 44 -21.69 0.58 -11.72
CA PHE A 44 -20.98 1.64 -12.45
C PHE A 44 -19.96 2.36 -11.55
N ASN A 45 -20.37 2.70 -10.32
CA ASN A 45 -19.50 3.37 -9.36
C ASN A 45 -18.33 2.47 -8.91
N SER A 46 -18.59 1.18 -8.71
CA SER A 46 -17.54 0.21 -8.36
C SER A 46 -16.50 0.08 -9.47
N HIS A 47 -16.93 -0.10 -10.72
CA HIS A 47 -16.02 -0.16 -11.86
C HIS A 47 -15.25 1.16 -12.07
N ARG A 48 -15.92 2.32 -11.95
CA ARG A 48 -15.27 3.63 -12.05
C ARG A 48 -14.13 3.76 -11.04
N ARG A 49 -14.34 3.30 -9.81
CA ARG A 49 -13.33 3.35 -8.73
C ARG A 49 -12.16 2.42 -9.00
N THR A 50 -12.41 1.17 -9.35
CA THR A 50 -11.34 0.20 -9.65
C THR A 50 -10.50 0.66 -10.84
N ILE A 51 -11.16 1.13 -11.91
CA ILE A 51 -10.47 1.66 -13.10
C ILE A 51 -9.67 2.91 -12.72
N HIS A 52 -10.21 3.81 -11.91
CA HIS A 52 -9.48 4.98 -11.46
C HIS A 52 -8.22 4.61 -10.67
N ILE A 53 -8.33 3.69 -9.71
CA ILE A 53 -7.19 3.21 -8.92
C ILE A 53 -6.13 2.60 -9.84
N LEU A 54 -6.55 1.78 -10.82
CA LEU A 54 -5.63 1.13 -11.77
C LEU A 54 -4.92 2.18 -12.64
N VAL A 55 -5.66 3.14 -13.20
CA VAL A 55 -5.09 4.23 -14.03
C VAL A 55 -4.08 5.04 -13.23
N VAL A 56 -4.41 5.41 -11.99
CA VAL A 56 -3.49 6.15 -11.12
C VAL A 56 -2.27 5.29 -10.77
N ALA A 57 -2.45 3.99 -10.50
CA ALA A 57 -1.33 3.08 -10.21
C ALA A 57 -0.38 2.91 -11.40
N ILE A 58 -0.89 2.75 -12.62
CA ILE A 58 -0.08 2.70 -13.85
C ILE A 58 0.66 4.02 -14.04
N TYR A 59 -0.02 5.14 -13.84
CA TYR A 59 0.58 6.45 -14.01
C TYR A 59 1.67 6.72 -12.96
N LEU A 60 1.46 6.31 -11.71
CA LEU A 60 2.48 6.33 -10.67
C LEU A 60 3.69 5.50 -11.08
N ALA A 61 3.49 4.28 -11.57
CA ALA A 61 4.58 3.44 -12.08
C ALA A 61 5.34 4.12 -13.23
N TYR A 62 4.63 4.75 -14.16
CA TYR A 62 5.23 5.54 -15.23
C TYR A 62 6.07 6.70 -14.69
N THR A 63 5.56 7.48 -13.72
CA THR A 63 6.31 8.61 -13.16
C THR A 63 7.54 8.19 -12.37
N ILE A 64 7.49 7.03 -11.70
CA ILE A 64 8.66 6.44 -11.05
C ILE A 64 9.70 6.03 -12.11
N PHE A 65 9.25 5.40 -13.18
CA PHE A 65 10.11 5.01 -14.29
C PHE A 65 10.73 6.24 -15.00
N GLU A 66 9.95 7.27 -15.25
CA GLU A 66 10.42 8.53 -15.84
C GLU A 66 11.44 9.22 -14.92
N ALA A 67 11.19 9.23 -13.60
CA ALA A 67 12.13 9.76 -12.63
C ALA A 67 13.45 8.97 -12.60
N ASP A 68 13.40 7.63 -12.67
CA ASP A 68 14.58 6.78 -12.74
C ASP A 68 15.35 6.98 -14.05
N TYR A 69 14.63 7.05 -15.17
CA TYR A 69 15.20 7.29 -16.51
C TYR A 69 15.89 8.65 -16.61
N ASP A 70 15.24 9.72 -16.16
CA ASP A 70 15.82 11.06 -16.09
C ASP A 70 17.09 11.08 -15.25
N GLN A 71 17.07 10.38 -14.11
CA GLN A 71 18.20 10.34 -13.20
C GLN A 71 19.41 9.63 -13.81
N ARG A 72 19.18 8.59 -14.61
CA ARG A 72 20.23 7.88 -15.35
C ARG A 72 20.75 8.67 -16.54
N ARG A 73 19.89 9.48 -17.17
CA ARG A 73 20.27 10.34 -18.30
C ARG A 73 21.23 11.46 -17.87
N LEU A 74 21.12 11.91 -16.61
CA LEU A 74 22.08 12.86 -16.03
C LEU A 74 23.42 12.16 -15.84
N SER A 75 24.36 12.43 -16.74
CA SER A 75 25.71 11.87 -16.65
C SER A 75 26.41 12.30 -15.37
N SER A 76 27.10 11.35 -14.75
CA SER A 76 27.98 11.60 -13.62
C SER A 76 29.41 11.78 -14.11
N TYR A 77 30.25 12.50 -13.37
CA TYR A 77 31.67 12.66 -13.70
C TYR A 77 32.39 11.31 -13.76
N TYR A 78 31.95 10.33 -12.96
CA TYR A 78 32.41 8.95 -13.04
C TYR A 78 32.05 8.29 -14.37
N ALA A 79 30.81 8.46 -14.84
CA ALA A 79 30.36 7.95 -16.13
C ALA A 79 31.07 8.67 -17.30
N ASP A 80 31.24 9.99 -17.22
CA ASP A 80 31.93 10.80 -18.24
C ASP A 80 33.40 10.39 -18.40
N LEU A 81 34.09 10.07 -17.30
CA LEU A 81 35.47 9.59 -17.30
C LEU A 81 35.58 8.06 -17.55
N GLY A 82 34.46 7.33 -17.53
CA GLY A 82 34.42 5.88 -17.68
C GLY A 82 35.10 5.12 -16.54
N VAL A 83 35.00 5.63 -15.31
CA VAL A 83 35.60 5.03 -14.10
C VAL A 83 34.53 4.54 -13.12
N PRO A 84 34.76 3.42 -12.41
CA PRO A 84 33.87 2.99 -11.34
C PRO A 84 33.93 3.94 -10.14
N LEU A 85 32.89 3.96 -9.29
CA LEU A 85 32.85 4.78 -8.06
C LEU A 85 34.02 4.48 -7.11
N ASN A 86 34.53 3.24 -7.12
CA ASN A 86 35.66 2.80 -6.30
C ASN A 86 37.03 3.05 -6.97
N ALA A 87 37.09 3.83 -8.05
CA ALA A 87 38.35 4.10 -8.74
C ALA A 87 39.34 4.85 -7.86
N THR A 88 40.61 4.45 -7.99
CA THR A 88 41.73 5.12 -7.32
C THR A 88 42.10 6.41 -8.05
N ASP A 89 42.76 7.34 -7.36
CA ASP A 89 43.22 8.60 -7.96
C ASP A 89 44.15 8.39 -9.16
N ARG A 90 44.90 7.27 -9.16
CA ARG A 90 45.77 6.88 -10.27
C ARG A 90 44.94 6.51 -11.50
N ASP A 91 43.85 5.76 -11.32
CA ASP A 91 42.97 5.34 -12.40
C ASP A 91 42.27 6.55 -13.03
N ILE A 92 41.79 7.47 -12.18
CA ILE A 92 41.14 8.73 -12.62
C ILE A 92 42.12 9.54 -13.48
N LYS A 93 43.34 9.76 -13.01
CA LYS A 93 44.38 10.48 -13.78
C LYS A 93 44.72 9.78 -15.09
N SER A 94 44.86 8.46 -15.08
CA SER A 94 45.19 7.69 -16.27
C SER A 94 44.08 7.78 -17.33
N ARG A 95 42.81 7.69 -16.91
CA ARG A 95 41.65 7.77 -17.79
C ARG A 95 41.46 9.18 -18.34
N PHE A 96 41.62 10.20 -17.49
CA PHE A 96 41.61 11.59 -17.92
C PHE A 96 42.66 11.86 -19.00
N ARG A 97 43.92 11.42 -18.82
CA ARG A 97 44.98 11.61 -19.83
C ARG A 97 44.62 10.98 -21.17
N ARG A 98 44.03 9.78 -21.16
CA ARG A 98 43.60 9.09 -22.38
C ARG A 98 42.49 9.84 -23.09
N LEU A 99 41.47 10.30 -22.36
CA LEU A 99 40.34 11.06 -22.93
C LEU A 99 40.76 12.46 -23.39
N ALA A 100 41.62 13.13 -22.63
CA ALA A 100 42.20 14.43 -22.97
C ALA A 100 43.00 14.37 -24.28
N ALA A 101 43.75 13.28 -24.53
CA ALA A 101 44.50 13.11 -25.77
C ALA A 101 43.61 12.85 -27.01
N MET A 102 42.39 12.34 -26.80
CA MET A 102 41.38 12.10 -27.85
C MET A 102 40.59 13.36 -28.17
N HIS A 103 40.16 14.10 -27.14
CA HIS A 103 39.33 15.31 -27.26
C HIS A 103 40.13 16.61 -27.19
N HIS A 104 41.44 16.55 -27.49
CA HIS A 104 42.26 17.76 -27.47
C HIS A 104 41.78 18.74 -28.56
N PRO A 105 41.60 20.04 -28.26
CA PRO A 105 41.06 21.01 -29.22
C PRO A 105 41.90 21.12 -30.50
N ASP A 106 43.20 20.85 -30.42
CA ASP A 106 44.13 20.86 -31.57
C ASP A 106 43.90 19.71 -32.58
N LYS A 107 43.25 18.62 -32.17
CA LYS A 107 42.92 17.47 -33.04
C LYS A 107 41.50 17.54 -33.60
N ALA A 108 40.65 18.38 -33.01
CA ALA A 108 39.25 18.49 -33.34
C ALA A 108 39.04 19.55 -34.43
N GLY A 109 39.36 19.22 -35.68
CA GLY A 109 39.29 20.18 -36.81
C GLY A 109 37.95 20.93 -36.92
N ARG A 110 36.90 20.27 -37.45
CA ARG A 110 35.58 20.90 -37.75
C ARG A 110 34.64 21.00 -36.53
N ASP A 111 34.87 20.20 -35.50
CA ASP A 111 34.07 20.13 -34.25
C ASP A 111 34.81 20.76 -33.05
N ALA A 112 35.64 21.78 -33.31
CA ALA A 112 36.54 22.37 -32.33
C ALA A 112 35.81 22.95 -31.12
N THR A 113 34.63 23.54 -31.32
CA THR A 113 33.82 24.15 -30.24
C THR A 113 33.25 23.12 -29.29
N ASP A 114 32.68 22.03 -29.81
CA ASP A 114 32.06 20.98 -29.00
C ASP A 114 33.13 20.14 -28.29
N SER A 115 34.25 19.90 -28.97
CA SER A 115 35.40 19.22 -28.38
C SER A 115 36.07 20.04 -27.29
N ALA A 116 36.17 21.36 -27.45
CA ALA A 116 36.70 22.25 -26.40
C ALA A 116 35.79 22.28 -25.17
N ALA A 117 34.46 22.36 -25.35
CA ALA A 117 33.51 22.32 -24.25
C ALA A 117 33.56 20.98 -23.49
N PHE A 118 33.61 19.86 -24.23
CA PHE A 118 33.72 18.53 -23.65
C PHE A 118 35.06 18.32 -22.93
N PHE A 119 36.16 18.83 -23.49
CA PHE A 119 37.47 18.81 -22.84
C PHE A 119 37.47 19.59 -21.52
N MET A 120 36.87 20.78 -21.50
CA MET A 120 36.72 21.58 -20.27
C MET A 120 35.86 20.86 -19.24
N HIS A 121 34.80 20.16 -19.66
CA HIS A 121 33.97 19.32 -18.81
C HIS A 121 34.75 18.15 -18.21
N LEU A 122 35.52 17.43 -19.03
CA LEU A 122 36.39 16.33 -18.56
C LEU A 122 37.46 16.81 -17.60
N LYS A 123 38.02 18.00 -17.83
CA LYS A 123 38.99 18.62 -16.92
C LYS A 123 38.35 18.92 -15.57
N LEU A 124 37.17 19.54 -15.56
CA LEU A 124 36.41 19.81 -14.35
C LEU A 124 36.07 18.51 -13.60
N ALA A 125 35.61 17.49 -14.32
CA ALA A 125 35.35 16.17 -13.75
C ALA A 125 36.60 15.57 -13.08
N SER A 126 37.75 15.60 -13.75
CA SER A 126 39.01 15.10 -13.16
C SER A 126 39.44 15.91 -11.94
N ASP A 127 39.38 17.24 -12.02
CA ASP A 127 39.81 18.14 -10.93
C ASP A 127 38.92 18.01 -9.68
N THR A 128 37.63 17.76 -9.88
CA THR A 128 36.67 17.54 -8.77
C THR A 128 36.80 16.16 -8.15
N LEU A 129 37.05 15.11 -8.94
CA LEU A 129 37.23 13.76 -8.40
C LEU A 129 38.61 13.54 -7.77
N HIS A 130 39.63 14.30 -8.18
CA HIS A 130 40.98 14.17 -7.64
C HIS A 130 41.12 14.74 -6.22
N ASP A 131 40.40 15.81 -5.91
CA ASP A 131 40.41 16.44 -4.58
C ASP A 131 39.37 15.75 -3.68
N ALA A 132 39.83 15.15 -2.57
CA ALA A 132 38.97 14.43 -1.64
C ALA A 132 37.81 15.30 -1.10
N VAL A 133 38.04 16.59 -0.89
CA VAL A 133 37.00 17.51 -0.37
C VAL A 133 35.93 17.78 -1.44
N LYS A 134 36.36 18.00 -2.69
CA LYS A 134 35.45 18.25 -3.81
C LYS A 134 34.72 16.98 -4.23
N ARG A 135 35.39 15.83 -4.20
CA ARG A 135 34.79 14.51 -4.44
C ARG A 135 33.67 14.24 -3.45
N PHE A 136 33.93 14.49 -2.17
CA PHE A 136 32.92 14.38 -1.12
C PHE A 136 31.73 15.31 -1.37
N ALA A 137 31.96 16.59 -1.68
CA ALA A 137 30.89 17.53 -2.00
C ALA A 137 30.10 17.11 -3.25
N TYR A 138 30.79 16.62 -4.28
CA TYR A 138 30.20 16.17 -5.54
C TYR A 138 29.26 14.98 -5.34
N GLU A 139 29.66 13.99 -4.55
CA GLU A 139 28.84 12.79 -4.32
C GLU A 139 27.50 13.13 -3.64
N ARG A 140 27.44 14.19 -2.81
CA ARG A 140 26.20 14.63 -2.13
C ARG A 140 25.38 15.66 -2.87
N PHE A 141 26.02 16.64 -3.52
CA PHE A 141 25.33 17.78 -4.12
C PHE A 141 25.36 17.76 -5.65
N GLY A 142 26.08 16.82 -6.26
CA GLY A 142 26.19 16.67 -7.70
C GLY A 142 26.96 17.83 -8.36
N PRO A 143 26.68 18.14 -9.64
CA PRO A 143 27.42 19.15 -10.40
C PRO A 143 27.22 20.59 -9.90
N GLU A 144 26.27 20.85 -9.00
CA GLU A 144 26.02 22.18 -8.43
C GLU A 144 27.24 22.75 -7.69
N ILE A 145 28.13 21.88 -7.19
CA ILE A 145 29.36 22.30 -6.51
C ILE A 145 30.26 23.16 -7.39
N ALA A 146 30.19 23.02 -8.72
CA ALA A 146 31.00 23.80 -9.65
C ALA A 146 30.67 25.30 -9.60
N ARG A 147 29.46 25.65 -9.14
CA ARG A 147 29.02 27.04 -8.94
C ARG A 147 29.54 27.63 -7.63
N TRP A 148 30.01 26.81 -6.69
CA TRP A 148 30.42 27.25 -5.35
C TRP A 148 31.93 27.49 -5.29
N GLN A 149 32.37 28.61 -5.86
CA GLN A 149 33.79 28.97 -5.94
C GLN A 149 34.44 29.36 -4.59
N LYS A 150 33.65 29.77 -3.59
CA LYS A 150 34.15 30.27 -2.29
C LYS A 150 34.33 29.20 -1.20
N CYS A 151 33.99 27.95 -1.47
CA CYS A 151 34.04 26.87 -0.48
C CYS A 151 35.38 26.15 -0.57
N VAL A 152 36.04 25.92 0.56
CA VAL A 152 37.33 25.22 0.63
C VAL A 152 37.25 24.00 1.53
N THR A 153 36.58 24.13 2.68
CA THR A 153 36.47 23.01 3.64
C THR A 153 35.18 22.22 3.43
N ILE A 154 35.19 20.96 3.88
CA ILE A 154 34.00 20.09 3.88
C ILE A 154 32.79 20.77 4.56
N ARG A 155 33.03 21.46 5.67
CA ARG A 155 31.98 22.15 6.43
C ARG A 155 31.37 23.30 5.62
N ASP A 156 32.19 24.04 4.87
CA ASP A 156 31.69 25.13 4.01
C ASP A 156 30.79 24.58 2.90
N TYR A 157 31.19 23.48 2.26
CA TYR A 157 30.36 22.80 1.26
C TYR A 157 29.03 22.29 1.84
N VAL A 158 29.06 21.66 3.01
CA VAL A 158 27.87 21.12 3.66
C VAL A 158 26.92 22.23 4.11
N THR A 159 27.43 23.25 4.81
CA THR A 159 26.63 24.39 5.27
C THR A 159 26.04 25.17 4.11
N ARG A 160 26.83 25.43 3.06
CA ARG A 160 26.34 26.09 1.86
C ARG A 160 25.25 25.26 1.18
N GLY A 161 25.47 23.97 0.98
CA GLY A 161 24.49 23.08 0.36
C GLY A 161 23.19 22.97 1.14
N ILE A 162 23.25 22.96 2.48
CA ILE A 162 22.06 22.98 3.33
C ILE A 162 21.32 24.31 3.17
N VAL A 163 22.02 25.45 3.27
CA VAL A 163 21.40 26.78 3.26
C VAL A 163 20.86 27.16 1.89
N SER A 164 21.57 26.84 0.80
CA SER A 164 21.14 27.22 -0.55
C SER A 164 20.27 26.18 -1.25
N GLY A 165 20.38 24.91 -0.88
CA GLY A 165 19.67 23.82 -1.55
C GLY A 165 18.50 23.29 -0.73
N ILE A 166 18.79 22.74 0.45
CA ILE A 166 17.82 22.01 1.29
C ILE A 166 16.81 22.97 1.90
N LEU A 167 17.27 23.96 2.68
CA LEU A 167 16.39 24.83 3.46
C LEU A 167 15.32 25.54 2.60
N PRO A 168 15.64 26.14 1.44
CA PRO A 168 14.64 26.80 0.61
C PRO A 168 13.61 25.82 0.03
N HIS A 169 14.05 24.62 -0.36
CA HIS A 169 13.16 23.60 -0.89
C HIS A 169 12.11 23.17 0.13
N TYR A 170 12.55 22.86 1.36
CA TYR A 170 11.64 22.46 2.45
C TYR A 170 10.79 23.61 2.96
N ALA A 171 11.33 24.84 3.00
CA ALA A 171 10.55 26.03 3.35
C ALA A 171 9.41 26.26 2.35
N VAL A 172 9.70 26.18 1.05
CA VAL A 172 8.67 26.28 0.00
C VAL A 172 7.66 25.13 0.08
N ALA A 173 8.13 23.89 0.30
CA ALA A 173 7.24 22.74 0.46
C ALA A 173 6.31 22.89 1.69
N ALA A 174 6.85 23.25 2.85
CA ALA A 174 6.08 23.49 4.07
C ALA A 174 5.09 24.65 3.89
N ALA A 175 5.52 25.77 3.30
CA ALA A 175 4.67 26.90 2.98
C ALA A 175 3.53 26.49 2.03
N SER A 176 3.83 25.67 1.00
CA SER A 176 2.81 25.19 0.06
C SER A 176 1.76 24.33 0.75
N ILE A 177 2.16 23.42 1.65
CA ILE A 177 1.24 22.57 2.41
C ILE A 177 0.38 23.43 3.35
N TYR A 178 0.99 24.41 4.01
CA TYR A 178 0.30 25.32 4.92
C TYR A 178 -0.73 26.18 4.18
N VAL A 179 -0.34 26.83 3.08
CA VAL A 179 -1.23 27.66 2.26
C VAL A 179 -2.40 26.83 1.72
N LEU A 180 -2.14 25.64 1.16
CA LEU A 180 -3.22 24.80 0.64
C LEU A 180 -4.19 24.37 1.75
N GLY A 181 -3.67 24.09 2.94
CA GLY A 181 -4.47 23.78 4.12
C GLY A 181 -5.35 24.94 4.59
N LEU A 182 -4.88 26.19 4.46
CA LEU A 182 -5.65 27.39 4.81
C LEU A 182 -6.82 27.62 3.85
N PHE A 183 -6.67 27.28 2.57
CA PHE A 183 -7.75 27.34 1.57
C PHE A 183 -8.76 26.18 1.68
N GLY A 184 -8.65 25.30 2.68
CA GLY A 184 -9.57 24.18 2.90
C GLY A 184 -9.44 23.05 1.88
N TYR A 185 -8.49 23.14 0.93
CA TYR A 185 -8.16 22.04 0.03
C TYR A 185 -7.31 21.01 0.79
N MET A 186 -7.56 19.72 0.53
CA MET A 186 -6.75 18.60 1.03
C MET A 186 -6.79 18.33 2.54
N GLU A 187 -7.98 18.33 3.16
CA GLU A 187 -8.14 17.89 4.56
C GLU A 187 -7.70 16.45 4.81
N PHE A 188 -7.86 15.60 3.79
CA PHE A 188 -7.42 14.22 3.84
C PHE A 188 -5.88 14.14 3.88
N GLY A 189 -5.35 13.56 4.96
CA GLY A 189 -3.92 13.24 5.07
C GLY A 189 -3.00 14.39 5.48
N LYS A 190 -3.52 15.48 6.07
CA LYS A 190 -2.71 16.61 6.61
C LYS A 190 -1.49 16.11 7.42
N TYR A 191 -1.72 15.20 8.37
CA TYR A 191 -0.67 14.63 9.22
C TYR A 191 0.39 13.85 8.42
N TYR A 192 -0.03 12.96 7.51
CA TYR A 192 0.89 12.16 6.71
C TYR A 192 1.78 13.02 5.81
N ARG A 193 1.28 14.17 5.32
CA ARG A 193 2.09 15.09 4.52
C ARG A 193 3.23 15.71 5.32
N TRP A 194 2.95 16.17 6.53
CA TRP A 194 3.98 16.69 7.42
C TRP A 194 4.96 15.60 7.84
N LEU A 195 4.47 14.39 8.15
CA LEU A 195 5.32 13.25 8.49
C LEU A 195 6.27 12.93 7.34
N ILE A 196 5.77 12.77 6.11
CA ILE A 196 6.59 12.47 4.94
C ILE A 196 7.64 13.57 4.73
N LEU A 197 7.26 14.85 4.83
CA LEU A 197 8.19 15.97 4.70
C LEU A 197 9.32 15.93 5.75
N ILE A 198 8.98 15.66 7.01
CA ILE A 198 9.96 15.55 8.11
C ILE A 198 10.86 14.32 7.91
N THR A 199 10.29 13.17 7.54
CA THR A 199 11.08 11.95 7.28
C THR A 199 12.04 12.14 6.11
N LEU A 200 11.63 12.84 5.04
CA LEU A 200 12.52 13.14 3.92
C LEU A 200 13.61 14.15 4.32
N CYS A 201 13.27 15.20 5.06
CA CYS A 201 14.22 16.19 5.54
C CYS A 201 15.30 15.55 6.43
N THR A 202 14.88 14.70 7.36
CA THR A 202 15.80 13.95 8.23
C THR A 202 16.65 12.96 7.44
N PHE A 203 16.08 12.27 6.44
CA PHE A 203 16.83 11.40 5.54
C PHE A 203 17.89 12.18 4.74
N GLU A 204 17.54 13.31 4.14
CA GLU A 204 18.48 14.14 3.39
C GLU A 204 19.59 14.69 4.29
N LEU A 205 19.24 15.25 5.44
CA LEU A 205 20.23 15.75 6.39
C LEU A 205 21.17 14.64 6.86
N HIS A 206 20.63 13.45 7.13
CA HIS A 206 21.43 12.28 7.50
C HIS A 206 22.39 11.87 6.37
N THR A 207 21.93 11.86 5.11
CA THR A 207 22.78 11.52 3.95
C THR A 207 23.89 12.54 3.69
N VAL A 208 23.64 13.82 3.97
CA VAL A 208 24.59 14.92 3.75
C VAL A 208 25.57 15.08 4.92
N MET A 209 25.18 14.75 6.14
CA MET A 209 26.06 14.88 7.30
C MET A 209 27.01 13.69 7.46
N ARG A 210 26.62 12.49 7.03
CA ARG A 210 27.38 11.25 7.30
C ARG A 210 28.51 11.01 6.29
N PRO A 211 29.76 10.76 6.73
CA PRO A 211 30.89 10.64 5.81
C PRO A 211 30.80 9.45 4.85
N ASP A 212 30.13 8.37 5.26
CA ASP A 212 29.98 7.15 4.46
C ASP A 212 28.66 7.10 3.67
N PHE A 213 28.65 6.26 2.63
CA PHE A 213 27.42 5.93 1.90
C PHE A 213 26.35 5.37 2.86
N PRO A 214 25.11 5.87 2.82
CA PRO A 214 24.05 5.37 3.68
C PRO A 214 23.85 3.86 3.46
N PRO A 215 23.59 3.07 4.51
CA PRO A 215 23.37 1.63 4.37
C PRO A 215 22.20 1.31 3.43
N PHE A 216 21.19 2.18 3.39
CA PHE A 216 20.08 2.08 2.45
C PHE A 216 20.53 2.22 0.99
N VAL A 217 21.44 3.15 0.69
CA VAL A 217 21.97 3.33 -0.67
C VAL A 217 22.78 2.11 -1.09
N ASN A 218 23.55 1.54 -0.16
CA ASN A 218 24.28 0.28 -0.42
C ASN A 218 23.33 -0.89 -0.66
N ALA A 219 22.24 -1.00 0.10
CA ALA A 219 21.22 -2.02 -0.09
C ALA A 219 20.49 -1.86 -1.44
N VAL A 220 20.09 -0.64 -1.79
CA VAL A 220 19.46 -0.32 -3.08
C VAL A 220 20.41 -0.61 -4.23
N ASN A 221 21.68 -0.19 -4.13
CA ASN A 221 22.71 -0.50 -5.12
C ASN A 221 22.97 -2.02 -5.23
N ALA A 222 22.89 -2.78 -4.14
CA ALA A 222 23.02 -4.24 -4.17
C ALA A 222 21.83 -4.93 -4.85
N VAL A 223 20.60 -4.45 -4.61
CA VAL A 223 19.39 -4.93 -5.28
C VAL A 223 19.44 -4.59 -6.76
N ILE A 224 19.81 -3.36 -7.11
CA ILE A 224 19.92 -2.93 -8.50
C ILE A 224 21.03 -3.71 -9.21
N ALA A 225 22.22 -3.86 -8.62
CA ALA A 225 23.31 -4.64 -9.22
C ALA A 225 22.92 -6.11 -9.46
N ARG A 226 21.99 -6.66 -8.66
CA ARG A 226 21.45 -8.02 -8.82
C ARG A 226 20.36 -8.13 -9.89
N VAL A 227 19.55 -7.08 -10.06
CA VAL A 227 18.41 -7.06 -10.99
C VAL A 227 18.79 -6.47 -12.36
N SER A 228 19.78 -5.59 -12.42
CA SER A 228 20.19 -4.84 -13.60
C SER A 228 21.69 -4.53 -13.56
N SER A 229 22.41 -4.74 -14.66
CA SER A 229 23.86 -4.43 -14.81
C SER A 229 24.15 -2.93 -14.91
N SER A 230 23.38 -2.12 -14.21
CA SER A 230 23.41 -0.66 -14.26
C SER A 230 24.49 -0.07 -13.35
N PRO A 231 25.01 1.14 -13.66
CA PRO A 231 25.95 1.81 -12.76
C PRO A 231 25.29 2.12 -11.41
N PRO A 232 26.04 2.05 -10.30
CA PRO A 232 25.55 2.36 -8.97
C PRO A 232 25.12 3.83 -8.83
N TYR A 233 24.08 4.09 -8.05
CA TYR A 233 23.59 5.44 -7.80
C TYR A 233 24.48 6.20 -6.83
N LEU A 234 24.73 7.48 -7.13
CA LEU A 234 25.36 8.43 -6.20
C LEU A 234 24.35 8.98 -5.18
N PRO A 235 24.81 9.44 -4.00
CA PRO A 235 23.94 10.01 -2.97
C PRO A 235 23.03 11.13 -3.49
N PHE A 236 23.56 12.07 -4.28
CA PHE A 236 22.74 13.16 -4.84
C PHE A 236 21.62 12.65 -5.75
N GLN A 237 21.84 11.52 -6.45
CA GLN A 237 20.86 10.91 -7.35
C GLN A 237 19.73 10.23 -6.57
N VAL A 238 20.07 9.62 -5.44
CA VAL A 238 19.08 9.05 -4.52
C VAL A 238 18.24 10.15 -3.88
N ILE A 239 18.86 11.28 -3.51
CA ILE A 239 18.14 12.43 -2.95
C ILE A 239 17.16 13.03 -3.96
N SER A 240 17.60 13.26 -5.21
CA SER A 240 16.69 13.79 -6.24
C SER A 240 15.55 12.84 -6.57
N LEU A 241 15.82 11.53 -6.61
CA LEU A 241 14.79 10.50 -6.79
C LEU A 241 13.82 10.47 -5.61
N ALA A 242 14.31 10.52 -4.37
CA ALA A 242 13.48 10.55 -3.17
C ALA A 242 12.57 11.80 -3.10
N ARG A 243 13.08 12.98 -3.49
CA ARG A 243 12.27 14.21 -3.63
C ARG A 243 11.16 14.06 -4.66
N ARG A 244 11.48 13.50 -5.84
CA ARG A 244 10.49 13.24 -6.90
C ARG A 244 9.45 12.21 -6.44
N LEU A 245 9.88 11.12 -5.81
CA LEU A 245 8.98 10.12 -5.24
C LEU A 245 8.02 10.72 -4.21
N THR A 246 8.51 11.61 -3.36
CA THR A 246 7.67 12.28 -2.35
C THR A 246 6.52 13.04 -2.99
N ILE A 247 6.79 13.76 -4.08
CA ILE A 247 5.75 14.45 -4.86
C ILE A 247 4.74 13.44 -5.42
N THR A 248 5.21 12.33 -6.02
CA THR A 248 4.31 11.29 -6.55
C THR A 248 3.45 10.66 -5.45
N ILE A 249 4.01 10.40 -4.27
CA ILE A 249 3.31 9.86 -3.11
C ILE A 249 2.25 10.84 -2.61
N TYR A 250 2.54 12.14 -2.58
CA TYR A 250 1.54 13.14 -2.22
C TYR A 250 0.36 13.17 -3.17
N ILE A 251 0.62 13.04 -4.47
CA ILE A 251 -0.44 13.04 -5.46
C ILE A 251 -1.26 11.74 -5.36
N ALA A 252 -0.59 10.60 -5.19
CA ALA A 252 -1.23 9.31 -4.94
C ALA A 252 -2.15 9.37 -3.72
N LEU A 253 -1.67 9.90 -2.59
CA LEU A 253 -2.44 10.05 -1.36
C LEU A 253 -3.67 10.94 -1.56
N ASN A 254 -3.57 11.98 -2.39
CA ASN A 254 -4.69 12.87 -2.66
C ASN A 254 -5.77 12.23 -3.56
N GLN A 255 -5.36 11.43 -4.55
CA GLN A 255 -6.30 10.83 -5.51
C GLN A 255 -6.93 9.54 -5.00
N ILE A 256 -6.11 8.68 -4.37
CA ILE A 256 -6.54 7.35 -3.91
C ILE A 256 -7.12 7.43 -2.50
N GLY A 257 -6.59 8.31 -1.65
CA GLY A 257 -6.97 8.41 -0.23
C GLY A 257 -8.47 8.51 0.03
N PRO A 258 -9.19 9.47 -0.58
CA PRO A 258 -10.64 9.60 -0.42
C PRO A 258 -11.41 8.37 -0.91
N LEU A 259 -10.96 7.76 -2.02
CA LEU A 259 -11.58 6.57 -2.58
C LEU A 259 -11.36 5.34 -1.70
N LEU A 260 -10.21 5.22 -1.05
CA LEU A 260 -9.91 4.12 -0.13
C LEU A 260 -10.76 4.24 1.14
N VAL A 261 -10.86 5.43 1.73
CA VAL A 261 -11.69 5.64 2.92
C VAL A 261 -13.18 5.48 2.61
N ALA A 262 -13.65 5.89 1.43
CA ALA A 262 -15.01 5.60 1.01
C ALA A 262 -15.28 4.07 0.86
N GLN A 263 -14.24 3.26 0.61
CA GLN A 263 -14.37 1.81 0.53
C GLN A 263 -14.45 1.21 1.93
N VAL A 264 -13.48 1.57 2.78
CA VAL A 264 -13.41 1.07 4.16
C VAL A 264 -14.65 1.48 4.96
N SER A 265 -15.10 2.73 4.84
CA SER A 265 -16.32 3.21 5.50
C SER A 265 -17.60 2.59 4.94
N GLY A 266 -17.66 2.32 3.62
CA GLY A 266 -18.78 1.60 3.02
C GLY A 266 -18.85 0.14 3.46
N GLN A 267 -17.69 -0.49 3.63
CA GLN A 267 -17.56 -1.88 4.08
C GLN A 267 -17.87 -2.00 5.58
N GLN A 268 -17.39 -1.07 6.41
CA GLN A 268 -17.78 -0.98 7.84
C GLN A 268 -19.27 -0.74 8.03
N LYS A 269 -19.90 0.10 7.21
CA LYS A 269 -21.37 0.31 7.29
C LYS A 269 -22.18 -0.91 6.87
N ALA A 270 -21.65 -1.73 5.96
CA ALA A 270 -22.30 -2.98 5.58
C ALA A 270 -22.19 -4.01 6.71
N ASP A 271 -20.99 -4.16 7.27
CA ASP A 271 -20.70 -5.08 8.38
C ASP A 271 -21.52 -4.73 9.64
N ASP A 272 -21.57 -3.44 9.99
CA ASP A 272 -22.39 -2.94 11.12
C ASP A 272 -23.90 -3.10 10.87
N LYS A 273 -24.35 -3.10 9.61
CA LYS A 273 -25.75 -3.36 9.27
C LYS A 273 -26.09 -4.85 9.36
N ASP A 274 -25.18 -5.72 8.91
CA ASP A 274 -25.33 -7.17 8.99
C ASP A 274 -25.29 -7.64 10.46
N GLU A 275 -24.42 -7.06 11.28
CA GLU A 275 -24.35 -7.32 12.72
C GLU A 275 -25.64 -6.89 13.44
N LYS A 276 -26.19 -5.71 13.12
CA LYS A 276 -27.49 -5.25 13.64
C LYS A 276 -28.64 -6.16 13.22
N ALA A 277 -28.66 -6.61 11.97
CA ALA A 277 -29.68 -7.55 11.48
C ALA A 277 -29.59 -8.91 12.20
N LEU A 278 -28.37 -9.40 12.46
CA LEU A 278 -28.14 -10.61 13.24
C LEU A 278 -28.66 -10.46 14.67
N GLN A 279 -28.32 -9.34 15.34
CA GLN A 279 -28.80 -9.04 16.69
C GLN A 279 -30.33 -8.97 16.76
N GLU A 280 -30.97 -8.33 15.77
CA GLU A 280 -32.43 -8.29 15.71
C GLU A 280 -33.04 -9.69 15.54
N SER A 281 -32.42 -10.54 14.72
CA SER A 281 -32.87 -11.92 14.53
C SER A 281 -32.74 -12.76 15.81
N LEU A 282 -31.65 -12.60 16.55
CA LEU A 282 -31.43 -13.26 17.84
C LEU A 282 -32.43 -12.80 18.89
N HIS A 283 -32.72 -11.50 18.95
CA HIS A 283 -33.71 -10.96 19.88
C HIS A 283 -35.12 -11.46 19.57
N ARG A 284 -35.50 -11.55 18.29
CA ARG A 284 -36.77 -12.19 17.88
C ARG A 284 -36.83 -13.65 18.32
N LEU A 285 -35.73 -14.39 18.17
CA LEU A 285 -35.64 -15.79 18.57
C LEU A 285 -35.77 -15.93 20.09
N GLU A 286 -35.12 -15.07 20.86
CA GLU A 286 -35.24 -15.02 22.32
C GLU A 286 -36.69 -14.73 22.76
N MET A 287 -37.35 -13.76 22.13
CA MET A 287 -38.74 -13.43 22.42
C MET A 287 -39.69 -14.60 22.11
N LEU A 288 -39.49 -15.28 20.97
CA LEU A 288 -40.25 -16.48 20.61
C LEU A 288 -40.02 -17.60 21.62
N THR A 289 -38.77 -17.82 22.07
CA THR A 289 -38.50 -18.84 23.09
C THR A 289 -39.18 -18.53 24.41
N LYS A 290 -39.18 -17.28 24.88
CA LYS A 290 -39.89 -16.88 26.10
C LYS A 290 -41.41 -17.04 25.99
N GLN A 291 -41.98 -16.75 24.83
CA GLN A 291 -43.41 -16.97 24.58
C GLN A 291 -43.75 -18.46 24.61
N LEU A 292 -42.97 -19.29 23.92
CA LEU A 292 -43.15 -20.74 23.90
C LEU A 292 -43.03 -21.34 25.31
N ASP A 293 -42.07 -20.88 26.10
CA ASP A 293 -41.89 -21.35 27.48
C ASP A 293 -43.10 -20.98 28.36
N GLY A 294 -43.61 -19.75 28.21
CA GLY A 294 -44.82 -19.30 28.89
C GLY A 294 -46.06 -20.09 28.49
N ASP A 295 -46.22 -20.41 27.21
CA ASP A 295 -47.34 -21.21 26.72
C ASP A 295 -47.23 -22.68 27.16
N ALA A 296 -46.02 -23.24 27.22
CA ALA A 296 -45.78 -24.57 27.78
C ALA A 296 -46.16 -24.65 29.26
N VAL A 297 -45.79 -23.65 30.06
CA VAL A 297 -46.19 -23.58 31.49
C VAL A 297 -47.71 -23.47 31.63
N ARG A 298 -48.37 -22.65 30.80
CA ARG A 298 -49.84 -22.52 30.82
C ARG A 298 -50.55 -23.81 30.45
N LEU A 299 -50.06 -24.51 29.42
CA LEU A 299 -50.60 -25.81 29.03
C LEU A 299 -50.45 -26.83 30.16
N LEU A 300 -49.27 -26.86 30.79
CA LEU A 300 -49.03 -27.72 31.95
C LEU A 300 -49.97 -27.37 33.11
N ASP A 301 -50.18 -26.08 33.40
CA ASP A 301 -51.14 -25.64 34.42
C ASP A 301 -52.59 -26.03 34.10
N MET A 302 -52.98 -26.00 32.83
CA MET A 302 -54.30 -26.46 32.36
C MET A 302 -54.44 -27.98 32.53
N GLU A 303 -53.42 -28.76 32.17
CA GLU A 303 -53.40 -30.21 32.36
C GLU A 303 -53.40 -30.60 33.85
N MET A 304 -52.81 -29.77 34.70
CA MET A 304 -52.75 -29.97 36.15
C MET A 304 -53.99 -29.47 36.89
N ALA A 305 -54.89 -28.73 36.24
CA ALA A 305 -56.12 -28.19 36.83
C ALA A 305 -57.00 -29.24 37.56
N PRO A 306 -57.27 -30.45 37.03
CA PRO A 306 -58.06 -31.46 37.73
C PRO A 306 -57.38 -32.04 38.98
N TYR A 307 -56.08 -31.81 39.16
CA TYR A 307 -55.32 -32.24 40.34
C TYR A 307 -55.16 -31.10 41.38
N LYS A 308 -55.63 -29.88 41.08
CA LYS A 308 -55.61 -28.76 42.04
C LYS A 308 -56.64 -29.00 43.15
N GLY A 309 -56.16 -29.45 44.31
CA GLY A 309 -56.97 -29.67 45.52
C GLY A 309 -56.59 -30.95 46.28
N ASP A 310 -56.11 -31.97 45.56
CA ASP A 310 -55.67 -33.25 46.15
C ASP A 310 -54.14 -33.32 46.24
N ALA A 311 -53.62 -33.08 47.44
CA ALA A 311 -52.18 -33.15 47.74
C ALA A 311 -51.58 -34.55 47.49
N GLU A 312 -52.36 -35.61 47.72
CA GLU A 312 -51.90 -36.98 47.47
C GLU A 312 -51.82 -37.29 45.97
N ALA A 313 -52.81 -36.89 45.18
CA ALA A 313 -52.85 -37.13 43.74
C ALA A 313 -51.73 -36.40 42.98
N THR A 314 -51.46 -35.14 43.37
CA THR A 314 -50.36 -34.34 42.82
C THR A 314 -48.98 -34.95 43.13
N SER A 315 -48.76 -35.43 44.36
CA SER A 315 -47.50 -36.08 44.75
C SER A 315 -47.24 -37.38 43.98
N ASN A 316 -48.29 -38.18 43.75
CA ASN A 316 -48.20 -39.44 43.00
C ASN A 316 -47.92 -39.19 41.52
N LEU A 317 -48.58 -38.17 40.94
CA LEU A 317 -48.32 -37.74 39.55
C LEU A 317 -46.88 -37.25 39.39
N GLN A 318 -46.39 -36.39 40.28
CA GLN A 318 -44.99 -35.93 40.27
C GLN A 318 -44.01 -37.09 40.41
N GLY A 319 -44.31 -38.06 41.28
CA GLY A 319 -43.52 -39.29 41.42
C GLY A 319 -43.44 -40.09 40.12
N LYS A 320 -44.58 -40.30 39.46
CA LYS A 320 -44.65 -41.01 38.16
C LYS A 320 -44.00 -40.23 37.03
N MET A 321 -44.15 -38.91 36.97
CA MET A 321 -43.45 -38.06 35.98
C MET A 321 -41.94 -38.14 36.15
N ARG A 322 -41.45 -38.09 37.40
CA ARG A 322 -40.03 -38.24 37.70
C ARG A 322 -39.51 -39.60 37.25
N GLU A 323 -40.22 -40.67 37.60
CA GLU A 323 -39.87 -42.02 37.17
C GLU A 323 -39.90 -42.15 35.64
N TRP A 324 -40.91 -41.58 34.98
CA TRP A 324 -41.01 -41.56 33.53
C TRP A 324 -39.86 -40.77 32.88
N LEU A 325 -39.50 -39.60 33.40
CA LEU A 325 -38.36 -38.82 32.91
C LEU A 325 -37.04 -39.60 33.04
N VAL A 326 -36.82 -40.25 34.18
CA VAL A 326 -35.65 -41.10 34.40
C VAL A 326 -35.66 -42.29 33.44
N GLN A 327 -36.78 -42.98 33.29
CA GLN A 327 -36.88 -44.10 32.34
C GLN A 327 -36.73 -43.65 30.89
N ASN A 328 -37.27 -42.49 30.52
CA ASN A 328 -37.19 -41.96 29.17
C ASN A 328 -35.77 -41.49 28.84
N THR A 329 -35.09 -40.80 29.75
CA THR A 329 -33.67 -40.44 29.59
C THR A 329 -32.79 -41.67 29.48
N ILE A 330 -32.99 -42.67 30.35
CA ILE A 330 -32.30 -43.97 30.24
C ILE A 330 -32.58 -44.66 28.90
N ARG A 331 -33.82 -44.63 28.40
CA ARG A 331 -34.18 -45.22 27.10
C ARG A 331 -33.67 -44.43 25.89
N ALA A 332 -33.54 -43.10 26.04
CA ALA A 332 -33.05 -42.20 25.01
C ALA A 332 -31.51 -42.21 24.92
N ASP A 333 -30.82 -42.68 25.97
CA ASP A 333 -29.37 -42.87 25.96
C ASP A 333 -28.96 -43.78 24.78
N PRO A 334 -28.06 -43.31 23.90
CA PRO A 334 -27.62 -44.09 22.73
C PRO A 334 -27.13 -45.49 23.08
N MET A 335 -26.41 -45.65 24.21
CA MET A 335 -25.86 -46.94 24.61
C MET A 335 -26.95 -47.93 25.02
N VAL A 336 -27.95 -47.47 25.77
CA VAL A 336 -29.07 -48.30 26.22
C VAL A 336 -29.97 -48.64 25.02
N ARG A 337 -30.18 -47.70 24.10
CA ARG A 337 -30.96 -47.92 22.88
C ARG A 337 -30.32 -48.97 21.98
N ASP A 338 -29.00 -48.90 21.81
CA ASP A 338 -28.24 -49.86 21.00
C ASP A 338 -28.19 -51.26 21.65
N ALA A 339 -28.06 -51.33 22.98
CA ALA A 339 -28.11 -52.57 23.74
C ALA A 339 -29.50 -53.24 23.70
N MET A 340 -30.57 -52.44 23.84
CA MET A 340 -31.95 -52.91 23.67
C MET A 340 -32.19 -53.38 22.24
N GLY A 341 -31.69 -52.64 21.24
CA GLY A 341 -31.77 -53.02 19.83
C GLY A 341 -31.08 -54.36 19.54
N THR A 342 -29.89 -54.59 20.09
CA THR A 342 -29.15 -55.86 19.91
C THR A 342 -29.82 -57.03 20.62
N SER A 343 -30.37 -56.84 21.83
CA SER A 343 -31.10 -57.89 22.54
C SER A 343 -32.40 -58.28 21.82
N LEU A 344 -33.14 -57.31 21.29
CA LEU A 344 -34.33 -57.55 20.47
C LEU A 344 -33.98 -58.26 19.16
N ARG A 345 -32.83 -57.94 18.54
CA ARG A 345 -32.37 -58.61 17.31
C ARG A 345 -32.01 -60.07 17.56
N ARG A 346 -31.41 -60.41 18.71
CA ARG A 346 -31.13 -61.80 19.11
C ARG A 346 -32.39 -62.62 19.34
N ARG A 347 -33.44 -62.01 19.91
CA ARG A 347 -34.75 -62.69 20.10
C ARG A 347 -35.53 -62.92 18.80
N ARG A 348 -35.17 -62.24 17.71
CA ARG A 348 -35.81 -62.39 16.39
C ARG A 348 -35.10 -63.39 15.46
N VAL A 349 -34.04 -64.07 15.91
CA VAL A 349 -33.30 -65.05 15.09
C VAL A 349 -34.18 -66.25 14.71
N ASP A 350 -35.15 -66.61 15.56
CA ASP A 350 -36.09 -67.72 15.33
C ASP A 350 -37.41 -67.28 14.67
N ALA A 351 -37.58 -65.99 14.33
CA ALA A 351 -38.81 -65.47 13.75
C ALA A 351 -38.73 -65.47 12.20
N PRO A 352 -39.75 -66.02 11.50
CA PRO A 352 -39.74 -66.05 10.04
C PRO A 352 -39.77 -64.64 9.43
N VAL A 353 -39.11 -64.49 8.28
CA VAL A 353 -38.96 -63.23 7.57
C VAL A 353 -40.35 -62.68 7.20
N GLY A 354 -40.77 -61.58 7.85
CA GLY A 354 -42.04 -60.89 7.58
C GLY A 354 -42.97 -60.70 8.77
N ALA A 355 -42.68 -61.26 9.95
CA ALA A 355 -43.51 -61.07 11.14
C ALA A 355 -43.45 -59.60 11.64
N LYS A 356 -44.57 -58.87 11.54
CA LYS A 356 -44.76 -57.54 12.16
C LYS A 356 -45.63 -57.70 13.41
N GLY A 357 -45.00 -57.82 14.56
CA GLY A 357 -45.67 -57.86 15.87
C GLY A 357 -44.69 -58.23 16.98
N THR A 358 -44.92 -57.74 18.20
CA THR A 358 -44.09 -58.01 19.39
C THR A 358 -44.52 -59.25 20.18
N ARG A 359 -45.27 -60.16 19.54
CA ARG A 359 -45.54 -61.50 20.03
C ARG A 359 -45.42 -62.51 18.91
#